data_AF-A0A7C1P8E5-F1
#
_entry.id   AF-A0A7C1P8E5-F1
#
_cell.length_a   1.000
_cell.length_b   1.000
_cell.length_c   1.000
_cell.angle_alpha   90.00
_cell.angle_beta   90.00
_cell.angle_gamma   90.00
#
_symmetry.space_group_name_H-M   'P 1'
#
loop_
_entity.id
_entity.type
_entity.pdbx_description
1 polymer ?
#
loop_
_entity_poly.entity_id
_entity_poly.type
_entity_poly.pdbx_seq_one_letter_code
_entity_poly.pdbx_strand_id
1 'polypeptide(L)'
;YSAVSKPGWFLFTGVVKHDMDTGDSWAIDFGPERYGSEPGFAPRIGATEEDDGYLVTYVSDMIEDRSECVIYDARKLSDGPVARIILPERISSGTHATWSQGATIRASQTANAV
;
A
#
# COMPACT_ATOMS: atom_id res chain seq x y z
N TYR A 1 -0.37 -10.02 3.02
CA TYR A 1 0.33 -9.37 1.89
C TYR A 1 1.81 -9.29 2.20
N SER A 2 2.67 -9.42 1.21
CA SER A 2 4.13 -9.27 1.36
C SER A 2 4.69 -8.36 0.27
N ALA A 3 5.81 -7.70 0.53
CA ALA A 3 6.52 -6.92 -0.48
C ALA A 3 7.51 -7.82 -1.24
N VAL A 4 7.64 -7.62 -2.55
CA VAL A 4 8.67 -8.27 -3.38
C VAL A 4 9.95 -7.47 -3.27
N SER A 5 11.04 -8.09 -2.82
CA SER A 5 12.33 -7.40 -2.63
C SER A 5 13.14 -7.31 -3.92
N LYS A 6 13.88 -6.21 -4.08
CA LYS A 6 14.94 -6.10 -5.09
C LYS A 6 16.20 -6.83 -4.59
N PRO A 7 16.72 -7.83 -5.33
CA PRO A 7 17.92 -8.55 -4.90
C PRO A 7 19.11 -7.63 -4.63
N GLY A 8 19.69 -7.72 -3.43
CA GLY A 8 20.86 -6.95 -3.01
C GLY A 8 20.58 -5.53 -2.52
N TRP A 9 19.32 -5.10 -2.46
CA TRP A 9 18.92 -3.74 -2.08
C TRP A 9 17.78 -3.78 -1.06
N PHE A 10 17.74 -2.83 -0.13
CA PHE A 10 16.59 -2.62 0.73
C PHE A 10 15.53 -1.79 -0.02
N LEU A 11 14.97 -2.36 -1.07
CA LEU A 11 13.93 -1.76 -1.91
C LEU A 11 12.89 -2.82 -2.30
N PHE A 12 11.67 -2.38 -2.59
CA PHE A 12 10.56 -3.26 -2.96
C PHE A 12 10.06 -2.97 -4.38
N THR A 13 9.91 -3.99 -5.23
CA THR A 13 9.49 -3.84 -6.64
C THR A 13 8.03 -4.23 -6.87
N GLY A 14 7.34 -4.71 -5.85
CA GLY A 14 5.97 -5.19 -6.01
C GLY A 14 5.34 -5.66 -4.70
N VAL A 15 4.14 -6.21 -4.82
CA VAL A 15 3.35 -6.76 -3.70
C VAL A 15 2.80 -8.12 -4.09
N VAL A 16 2.74 -9.04 -3.14
CA VAL A 16 2.08 -10.33 -3.27
C VAL A 16 0.92 -10.42 -2.28
N LYS A 17 -0.26 -10.78 -2.77
CA LYS A 17 -1.38 -11.29 -1.98
C LYS A 17 -1.25 -12.81 -1.89
N HIS A 18 -1.49 -13.33 -0.70
CA HIS A 18 -1.56 -14.76 -0.44
C HIS A 18 -2.94 -15.08 0.12
N ASP A 19 -3.58 -16.11 -0.41
CA ASP A 19 -4.74 -16.75 0.19
C ASP A 19 -4.24 -18.02 0.87
N MET A 20 -4.42 -18.07 2.19
CA MET A 20 -3.91 -19.17 3.02
C MET A 20 -4.86 -20.37 3.08
N ASP A 21 -6.12 -20.18 2.70
CA ASP A 21 -7.12 -21.25 2.66
C ASP A 21 -6.97 -22.07 1.38
N THR A 22 -6.75 -21.39 0.24
CA THR A 22 -6.57 -22.05 -1.06
C THR A 22 -5.11 -22.33 -1.40
N GLY A 23 -4.18 -21.56 -0.83
CA GLY A 23 -2.77 -21.56 -1.21
C GLY A 23 -2.44 -20.71 -2.43
N ASP A 24 -3.44 -20.04 -3.02
CA ASP A 24 -3.25 -19.19 -4.20
C ASP A 24 -2.48 -17.91 -3.85
N SER A 25 -1.81 -17.34 -4.85
CA SER A 25 -1.09 -16.07 -4.70
C SER A 25 -1.16 -15.23 -5.97
N TRP A 26 -1.24 -13.92 -5.78
CA TRP A 26 -1.29 -12.94 -6.87
C TRP A 26 -0.24 -11.87 -6.62
N ALA A 27 0.61 -11.64 -7.60
CA ALA A 27 1.69 -10.66 -7.52
C ALA A 27 1.48 -9.54 -8.52
N ILE A 28 1.84 -8.33 -8.10
CA ILE A 28 1.96 -7.15 -8.97
C ILE A 28 3.39 -6.63 -8.93
N ASP A 29 3.87 -6.19 -10.09
CA ASP A 29 5.10 -5.42 -10.23
C ASP A 29 4.74 -3.93 -10.35
N PHE A 30 5.51 -3.06 -9.71
CA PHE A 30 5.27 -1.62 -9.79
C PHE A 30 5.66 -1.04 -11.14
N GLY A 31 6.53 -1.71 -11.88
CA GLY A 31 7.10 -1.30 -13.16
C GLY A 31 8.61 -1.07 -13.08
N PRO A 32 9.27 -0.90 -14.24
CA PRO A 32 10.71 -0.67 -14.32
C PRO A 32 11.14 0.55 -13.51
N GLU A 33 12.19 0.40 -12.69
CA GLU A 33 12.74 1.49 -11.85
C GLU A 33 11.72 2.18 -10.93
N ARG A 34 10.71 1.42 -10.49
CA ARG A 34 9.73 1.86 -9.50
C ARG A 34 9.88 1.06 -8.21
N TYR A 35 9.96 1.78 -7.09
CA TYR A 35 10.24 1.20 -5.78
C TYR A 35 9.19 1.62 -4.75
N GLY A 36 8.51 0.63 -4.16
CA GLY A 36 7.45 0.86 -3.19
C GLY A 36 7.91 0.81 -1.73
N SER A 37 7.00 1.22 -0.85
CA SER A 37 7.07 1.01 0.60
C SER A 37 6.19 -0.18 1.03
N GLU A 38 6.25 -0.55 2.31
CA GLU A 38 5.33 -1.53 2.89
C GLU A 38 3.86 -1.16 2.61
N PRO A 39 3.04 -2.06 2.05
CA PRO A 39 1.63 -1.79 1.81
C PRO A 39 0.82 -1.86 3.10
N GLY A 40 0.07 -0.81 3.40
CA GLY A 40 -0.93 -0.80 4.48
C GLY A 40 -2.30 -1.25 3.97
N PHE A 41 -3.02 -2.05 4.76
CA PHE A 41 -4.41 -2.43 4.45
C PHE A 41 -5.41 -1.44 5.06
N ALA A 42 -6.31 -0.92 4.24
CA ALA A 42 -7.41 -0.05 4.63
C ALA A 42 -8.75 -0.77 4.39
N PRO A 43 -9.47 -1.22 5.43
CA PRO A 43 -10.75 -1.90 5.26
C PRO A 43 -11.80 -0.96 4.66
N ARG A 44 -12.66 -1.51 3.80
CA ARG A 44 -13.85 -0.79 3.31
C ARG A 44 -14.76 -0.45 4.49
N ILE A 45 -15.46 0.69 4.40
CA ILE A 45 -16.48 1.04 5.40
C ILE A 45 -17.57 -0.03 5.38
N GLY A 46 -17.78 -0.70 6.52
CA GLY A 46 -18.74 -1.80 6.64
C GLY A 46 -18.26 -3.14 6.11
N ALA A 47 -16.96 -3.30 5.84
CA ALA A 47 -16.37 -4.59 5.45
C ALA A 47 -16.73 -5.71 6.43
N THR A 48 -17.16 -6.85 5.90
CA THR A 48 -17.46 -8.07 6.68
C THR A 48 -16.48 -9.20 6.41
N GLU A 49 -15.72 -9.10 5.33
CA GLU A 49 -14.75 -10.11 4.89
C GLU A 49 -13.33 -9.53 5.04
N GLU A 50 -12.35 -10.39 5.36
CA GLU A 50 -10.99 -9.97 5.77
C GLU A 50 -10.29 -9.08 4.74
N ASP A 51 -10.46 -9.39 3.45
CA ASP A 51 -9.80 -8.70 2.34
C ASP A 51 -10.71 -7.67 1.64
N ASP A 52 -11.89 -7.37 2.19
CA ASP A 52 -12.77 -6.32 1.64
C ASP A 52 -12.22 -4.94 1.98
N GLY A 53 -11.35 -4.44 1.11
CA GLY A 53 -10.71 -3.15 1.30
C GLY A 53 -9.67 -2.86 0.25
N TYR A 54 -8.67 -2.09 0.66
CA TYR A 54 -7.68 -1.50 -0.23
C TYR A 54 -6.28 -1.70 0.32
N LEU A 55 -5.33 -1.93 -0.58
CA LEU A 55 -3.91 -1.77 -0.26
C LEU A 55 -3.48 -0.36 -0.65
N VAL A 56 -2.81 0.31 0.28
CA VAL A 56 -2.26 1.65 0.10
C VAL A 56 -0.75 1.55 0.27
N THR A 57 0.00 1.96 -0.75
CA THR A 57 1.46 2.00 -0.71
C THR A 57 1.97 3.25 -1.40
N TYR A 58 3.16 3.70 -1.00
CA TYR A 58 3.87 4.78 -1.68
C TYR A 58 4.93 4.20 -2.61
N VAL A 59 4.93 4.65 -3.86
CA VAL A 59 5.87 4.23 -4.91
C VAL A 59 6.68 5.42 -5.36
N SER A 60 8.01 5.28 -5.37
CA SER A 60 8.92 6.23 -6.02
C SER A 60 9.20 5.75 -7.44
N ASP A 61 8.87 6.59 -8.41
CA ASP A 61 9.18 6.40 -9.82
C ASP A 61 10.47 7.15 -10.16
N MET A 62 11.54 6.41 -10.44
CA MET A 62 12.85 7.00 -10.71
C MET A 62 12.99 7.49 -12.14
N ILE A 63 12.10 7.10 -13.05
CA ILE A 63 12.11 7.55 -14.45
C ILE A 63 11.40 8.90 -14.55
N GLU A 64 10.24 9.01 -13.91
CA GLU A 64 9.46 10.25 -13.87
C GLU A 64 9.87 11.19 -12.72
N ASP A 65 10.86 10.79 -11.92
CA ASP A 65 11.40 11.50 -10.74
C ASP A 65 10.30 12.03 -9.80
N ARG A 66 9.34 11.16 -9.45
CA ARG A 66 8.20 11.51 -8.59
C ARG A 66 7.86 10.40 -7.61
N SER A 67 7.07 10.75 -6.60
CA SER A 67 6.45 9.79 -5.71
C SER A 67 4.93 9.79 -5.88
N GLU A 68 4.32 8.62 -5.68
CA GLU A 68 2.89 8.40 -5.83
C GLU A 68 2.35 7.62 -4.64
N CYS A 69 1.16 7.97 -4.15
CA CYS A 69 0.36 7.07 -3.33
C CYS A 69 -0.51 6.23 -4.27
N VAL A 70 -0.28 4.92 -4.27
CA VAL A 70 -0.93 3.97 -5.16
C VAL A 70 -1.91 3.11 -4.36
N ILE A 71 -3.14 3.02 -4.86
CA ILE A 71 -4.25 2.32 -4.20
C ILE A 71 -4.70 1.17 -5.08
N TYR A 72 -4.74 -0.02 -4.50
CA TYR A 72 -5.23 -1.25 -5.14
C TYR A 72 -6.49 -1.74 -4.45
N ASP A 73 -7.41 -2.34 -5.20
CA ASP A 73 -8.46 -3.17 -4.62
C ASP A 73 -7.82 -4.48 -4.12
N ALA A 74 -7.97 -4.77 -2.82
CA ALA A 74 -7.31 -5.89 -2.18
C ALA A 74 -7.83 -7.26 -2.68
N ARG A 75 -9.04 -7.32 -3.25
CA ARG A 75 -9.60 -8.54 -3.88
C ARG A 75 -9.13 -8.73 -5.30
N LYS A 76 -8.92 -7.63 -6.00
CA LYS A 76 -8.64 -7.60 -7.44
C LYS A 76 -7.26 -7.02 -7.72
N LEU A 77 -6.26 -7.51 -7.00
CA LEU A 77 -4.89 -6.99 -7.08
C LEU A 77 -4.36 -7.00 -8.54
N SER A 78 -4.67 -8.05 -9.29
CA SER A 78 -4.26 -8.23 -10.70
C SER A 78 -4.90 -7.23 -11.68
N ASP A 79 -6.00 -6.57 -11.32
CA ASP A 79 -6.63 -5.54 -12.17
C ASP A 79 -5.80 -4.24 -12.21
N GLY A 80 -4.77 -4.15 -11.37
CA GLY A 80 -3.93 -2.98 -11.22
C GLY A 80 -4.54 -1.97 -10.25
N PRO A 81 -3.96 -0.77 -10.17
CA PRO A 81 -4.38 0.22 -9.19
C PRO A 81 -5.71 0.87 -9.59
N VAL A 82 -6.60 1.00 -8.61
CA VAL A 82 -7.86 1.74 -8.75
C VAL A 82 -7.67 3.25 -8.67
N ALA A 83 -6.56 3.70 -8.08
CA ALA A 83 -6.18 5.11 -8.06
C ALA A 83 -4.65 5.28 -7.91
N ARG A 84 -4.15 6.40 -8.44
CA ARG A 84 -2.79 6.90 -8.23
C ARG A 84 -2.88 8.38 -7.88
N ILE A 85 -2.29 8.77 -6.76
CA ILE A 85 -2.21 10.15 -6.31
C ILE A 85 -0.75 10.59 -6.44
N ILE A 86 -0.46 11.45 -7.40
CA ILE A 86 0.88 12.01 -7.59
C ILE A 86 1.15 12.97 -6.42
N LEU A 87 2.26 12.75 -5.72
CA LEU A 87 2.69 13.63 -4.64
C LEU A 87 3.35 14.88 -5.22
N PRO A 88 3.23 16.04 -4.53
CA PRO A 88 3.85 17.28 -4.99
C PRO A 88 5.39 17.24 -4.92
N GLU A 89 5.95 16.30 -4.15
CA GLU A 89 7.38 16.15 -3.91
C GLU A 89 7.75 14.68 -3.77
N ARG A 90 9.04 14.38 -3.99
CA ARG A 90 9.59 13.06 -3.69
C ARG A 90 9.69 12.82 -2.20
N ILE A 91 9.33 11.60 -1.80
CA ILE A 91 9.52 11.14 -0.43
C ILE A 91 10.76 10.24 -0.32
N SER A 92 11.35 10.21 0.87
CA SER A 92 12.42 9.26 1.20
C SER A 92 11.87 7.84 1.33
N SER A 93 12.75 6.84 1.18
CA SER A 93 12.40 5.46 1.53
C SER A 93 12.02 5.37 3.01
N GLY A 94 10.77 4.98 3.27
CA GLY A 94 10.26 4.74 4.62
C GLY A 94 10.51 3.30 5.10
N THR A 95 10.11 3.02 6.34
CA THR A 95 10.04 1.66 6.89
C THR A 95 8.58 1.25 7.07
N HIS A 96 8.01 1.47 8.26
CA HIS A 96 6.68 1.02 8.63
C HIS A 96 5.70 2.17 8.78
N ALA A 97 4.45 1.89 8.45
CA ALA A 97 3.31 2.75 8.70
C ALA A 97 2.08 1.89 8.98
N THR A 98 1.02 2.51 9.52
CA THR A 98 -0.25 1.83 9.71
C THR A 98 -1.41 2.69 9.23
N TRP A 99 -2.45 2.03 8.75
CA TRP A 99 -3.73 2.68 8.46
C TRP A 99 -4.51 2.86 9.76
N SER A 100 -5.16 4.01 9.90
CA SER A 100 -6.17 4.23 10.93
C SER A 100 -7.35 4.97 10.33
N GLN A 101 -8.55 4.58 10.74
CA GLN A 101 -9.75 5.27 10.28
C GLN A 101 -9.73 6.73 10.77
N GLY A 102 -10.18 7.65 9.93
CA GLY A 102 -10.18 9.07 10.29
C GLY A 102 -10.98 9.37 11.56
N ALA A 103 -12.03 8.61 11.85
CA ALA A 103 -12.79 8.74 13.09
C ALA A 103 -11.94 8.39 14.33
N THR A 104 -11.16 7.31 14.26
CA THR A 104 -10.22 6.89 15.30
C THR A 104 -9.15 7.95 15.56
N ILE A 105 -8.53 8.48 14.50
CA ILE A 105 -7.52 9.53 14.61
C ILE A 105 -8.10 10.79 15.27
N ARG A 106 -9.30 11.23 14.84
CA ARG A 106 -9.93 12.42 15.42
C ARG A 106 -10.29 12.23 16.89
N ALA A 107 -10.81 11.07 17.26
CA ALA A 107 -11.13 10.75 18.64
C ALA A 107 -9.88 10.78 19.54
N SER A 108 -8.75 10.24 19.08
CA SER A 108 -7.51 10.25 19.86
C SER A 108 -6.91 11.65 20.03
N GLN A 109 -7.07 12.53 19.04
CA GLN A 109 -6.64 13.93 19.14
C GLN A 109 -7.45 14.72 20.17
N THR A 110 -8.77 14.50 20.23
CA THR A 110 -9.63 15.18 21.21
C THR A 110 -9.38 14.67 22.64
N ALA A 111 -9.15 13.37 22.81
CA ALA A 111 -8.88 12.78 24.12
C ALA A 111 -7.57 13.29 24.78
N ASN A 112 -6.59 13.70 23.98
CA ASN A 112 -5.31 14.24 24.45
C ASN A 112 -5.31 15.76 24.64
N ALA A 113 -6.43 16.44 24.38
CA ALA A 113 -6.55 17.90 24.51
C ALA A 113 -7.17 18.33 25.85
N VAL A 114 -7.34 17.41 26.81
CA VAL A 114 -7.91 17.63 28.14
C VAL A 114 -6.87 17.35 29.22
#